data_AF-A0A2K6ERZ6-F1
#
_entry.id   AF-A0A2K6ERZ6-F1
#
_cell.length_a   1.000
_cell.length_b   1.000
_cell.length_c   1.000
_cell.angle_alpha   90.00
_cell.angle_beta   90.00
_cell.angle_gamma   90.00
#
_symmetry.space_group_name_H-M   'P 1'
#
loop_
_entity.id
_entity.type
_entity.pdbx_description
1 polymer ?
#
loop_
_entity_poly.entity_id
_entity_poly.type
_entity_poly.pdbx_seq_one_letter_code
_entity_poly.pdbx_strand_id
1 'polypeptide(L)'
;IYSSLCCECGVPISPNPANICVACLRSKVDISQGIPKQVSISFCKQCQRYFQPPGTWIQCALESRELLALCLKKIKAPLNKVRLVDAGFVWTEPHSKRLKVKLTIQKEVSCTQFSQHG
;
A
#
# COMPACT_ATOMS: atom_id res chain seq x y z
N ILE A 1 12.67 22.42 -28.33
CA ILE A 1 12.19 21.40 -27.37
C ILE A 1 11.09 20.64 -28.08
N TYR A 2 11.25 19.34 -28.36
CA TYR A 2 10.23 18.54 -29.02
C TYR A 2 9.24 18.02 -27.98
N SER A 3 7.95 18.36 -28.11
CA SER A 3 6.87 17.95 -27.22
C SER A 3 5.83 17.14 -27.99
N SER A 4 5.37 16.01 -27.44
CA SER A 4 4.21 15.27 -27.94
C SER A 4 2.96 15.61 -27.11
N LEU A 5 1.78 15.26 -27.59
CA LEU A 5 0.54 15.44 -26.84
C LEU A 5 0.17 14.13 -26.12
N CYS A 6 -0.36 14.24 -24.92
CA CYS A 6 -0.97 13.11 -24.22
C CYS A 6 -2.18 12.58 -25.01
N CYS A 7 -2.24 11.28 -25.28
CA CYS A 7 -3.35 10.69 -26.06
C CYS A 7 -4.71 10.72 -25.35
N GLU A 8 -4.75 10.96 -24.05
CA GLU A 8 -5.99 10.96 -23.25
C GLU A 8 -6.59 12.37 -23.06
N CYS A 9 -5.74 13.38 -22.87
CA CYS A 9 -6.18 14.71 -22.47
C CYS A 9 -5.57 15.85 -23.28
N GLY A 10 -4.70 15.55 -24.25
CA GLY A 10 -4.13 16.54 -25.18
C GLY A 10 -3.11 17.51 -24.58
N VAL A 11 -2.71 17.35 -23.31
CA VAL A 11 -1.68 18.23 -22.71
C VAL A 11 -0.31 17.95 -23.33
N PRO A 12 0.54 18.98 -23.52
CA PRO A 12 1.91 18.79 -24.01
C PRO A 12 2.76 18.05 -22.97
N ILE A 13 3.47 17.03 -23.42
CA ILE A 13 4.35 16.17 -22.62
C ILE A 13 5.70 15.98 -23.30
N SER A 14 6.71 15.61 -22.50
CA SER A 14 7.92 15.00 -23.07
C SER A 14 7.53 13.64 -23.65
N PRO A 15 7.99 13.29 -24.87
CA PRO A 15 7.73 11.99 -25.47
C PRO A 15 8.10 10.86 -24.52
N ASN A 16 7.20 9.89 -24.38
CA ASN A 16 7.39 8.69 -23.58
C ASN A 16 6.74 7.48 -24.26
N PRO A 17 7.13 6.24 -23.93
CA PRO A 17 6.60 5.04 -24.61
C PRO A 17 5.09 4.82 -24.51
N ALA A 18 4.42 5.42 -23.53
CA ALA A 18 2.96 5.33 -23.36
C ALA A 18 2.20 6.44 -24.10
N ASN A 19 2.85 7.53 -24.51
CA ASN A 19 2.20 8.76 -24.97
C ASN A 19 1.12 9.29 -24.00
N ILE A 20 1.25 9.01 -22.70
CA ILE A 20 0.30 9.41 -21.65
C ILE A 20 1.01 10.32 -20.62
N CYS A 21 0.32 11.35 -20.14
CA CYS A 21 0.83 12.23 -19.09
C CYS A 21 0.75 11.57 -17.70
N VAL A 22 1.58 12.01 -16.75
CA VAL A 22 1.65 11.44 -15.39
C VAL A 22 0.29 11.51 -14.66
N ALA A 23 -0.52 12.54 -14.91
CA ALA A 23 -1.84 12.68 -14.30
C ALA A 23 -2.81 11.59 -14.80
N CYS A 24 -2.93 11.42 -16.11
CA CYS A 24 -3.75 10.37 -16.71
C CYS A 24 -3.27 8.96 -16.32
N LEU A 25 -1.95 8.77 -16.22
CA LEU A 25 -1.37 7.51 -15.76
C LEU A 25 -1.82 7.18 -14.32
N ARG A 26 -1.76 8.16 -13.40
CA ARG A 26 -2.19 8.00 -11.99
C ARG A 26 -3.68 7.71 -11.86
N SER A 27 -4.51 8.25 -12.76
CA SER A 27 -5.94 7.99 -12.75
C SER A 27 -6.30 6.58 -13.23
N LYS A 28 -5.50 6.00 -14.14
CA LYS A 28 -5.75 4.66 -14.70
C LYS A 28 -5.10 3.53 -13.91
N VAL A 29 -3.98 3.79 -13.24
CA VAL A 29 -3.19 2.76 -12.56
C VAL A 29 -3.22 2.93 -11.05
N ASP A 30 -3.93 2.03 -10.38
CA ASP A 30 -3.88 1.89 -8.93
C ASP A 30 -2.83 0.84 -8.53
N ILE A 31 -1.70 1.32 -8.00
CA ILE A 31 -0.60 0.47 -7.53
C ILE A 31 -0.93 -0.30 -6.24
N SER A 32 -2.00 0.07 -5.54
CA SER A 32 -2.44 -0.57 -4.30
C SER A 32 -3.41 -1.74 -4.52
N GLN A 33 -3.76 -2.03 -5.77
CA GLN A 33 -4.66 -3.14 -6.10
C GLN A 33 -4.16 -4.47 -5.54
N GLY A 34 -5.06 -5.19 -4.86
CA GLY A 34 -4.78 -6.46 -4.22
C GLY A 34 -4.19 -6.36 -2.80
N ILE A 35 -3.90 -5.16 -2.30
CA ILE A 35 -3.50 -4.96 -0.90
C ILE A 35 -4.77 -4.78 -0.05
N PRO A 36 -5.02 -5.63 0.96
CA PRO A 36 -6.18 -5.48 1.83
C PRO A 36 -6.07 -4.22 2.67
N LYS A 37 -7.11 -3.38 2.64
CA LYS A 37 -7.18 -2.12 3.41
C LYS A 37 -7.54 -2.34 4.89
N GLN A 38 -8.03 -3.53 5.23
CA GLN A 38 -8.43 -3.90 6.58
C GLN A 38 -8.03 -5.35 6.87
N VAL A 39 -7.48 -5.57 8.06
CA VAL A 39 -7.08 -6.88 8.56
C VAL A 39 -7.41 -6.99 10.04
N SER A 40 -7.82 -8.17 10.48
CA SER A 40 -8.07 -8.46 11.89
C SER A 40 -6.82 -9.01 12.59
N ILE A 41 -6.60 -8.55 13.82
CA ILE A 41 -5.53 -9.02 14.70
C ILE A 41 -6.20 -9.45 16.00
N SER A 42 -5.85 -10.64 16.49
CA SER A 42 -6.37 -11.14 17.76
C SER A 42 -5.53 -10.61 18.91
N PHE A 43 -6.20 -10.07 19.93
CA PHE A 43 -5.57 -9.54 21.14
C PHE A 43 -6.25 -10.15 22.36
N CYS A 44 -5.46 -10.72 23.27
CA CYS A 44 -5.95 -11.28 24.53
C CYS A 44 -5.88 -10.21 25.63
N LYS A 45 -7.04 -9.85 26.20
CA LYS A 45 -7.12 -8.84 27.26
C LYS A 45 -6.50 -9.29 28.59
N GLN A 46 -6.59 -10.58 28.92
CA GLN A 46 -6.06 -11.12 30.17
C GLN A 46 -4.53 -11.17 30.15
N CYS A 47 -3.94 -11.56 29.02
CA CYS A 47 -2.48 -11.69 28.89
C CYS A 47 -1.80 -10.44 28.33
N GLN A 48 -2.57 -9.46 27.83
CA GLN A 48 -2.09 -8.29 27.09
C GLN A 48 -1.14 -8.64 25.93
N ARG A 49 -1.47 -9.71 25.20
CA ARG A 49 -0.66 -10.25 24.10
C ARG A 49 -1.41 -10.26 22.78
N TYR A 50 -0.66 -10.06 21.70
CA TYR A 50 -1.12 -10.18 20.33
C TYR A 50 -0.82 -11.58 19.78
N PHE A 51 -1.77 -12.12 19.03
CA PHE A 51 -1.61 -13.41 18.37
C PHE A 51 -0.84 -13.26 17.07
N GLN A 52 0.29 -13.94 16.97
CA GLN A 52 1.05 -14.14 15.76
C GLN A 52 0.89 -15.62 15.32
N PRO A 53 0.19 -15.88 14.20
CA PRO A 53 0.15 -17.22 13.59
C PRO A 53 1.56 -17.72 13.28
N PRO A 54 1.85 -19.02 13.45
CA PRO A 54 0.93 -20.15 13.60
C PRO A 54 0.43 -20.48 15.02
N GLY A 55 0.94 -19.84 16.08
CA GLY A 55 0.50 -20.19 17.45
C GLY A 55 1.12 -19.36 18.57
N THR A 56 1.88 -18.32 18.24
CA THR A 56 2.69 -17.57 19.21
C THR A 56 1.94 -16.34 19.70
N TRP A 57 2.05 -16.05 21.00
CA TRP A 57 1.49 -14.85 21.61
C TRP A 57 2.62 -13.95 22.08
N ILE A 58 2.71 -12.74 21.52
CA ILE A 58 3.76 -11.78 21.82
C ILE A 58 3.18 -10.57 22.55
N GLN A 59 3.93 -10.05 23.52
CA GLN A 59 3.58 -8.80 24.18
C GLN A 59 4.22 -7.66 23.39
N CYS A 60 3.42 -6.67 22.99
CA CYS A 60 3.91 -5.49 22.29
C CYS A 60 3.17 -4.27 22.85
N ALA A 61 3.87 -3.14 22.97
CA ALA A 61 3.22 -1.88 23.33
C ALA A 61 2.38 -1.35 22.17
N LEU A 62 1.36 -0.54 22.48
CA LEU A 62 0.60 0.20 21.47
C LEU A 62 1.55 1.12 20.70
N GLU A 63 1.31 1.24 19.39
CA GLU A 63 2.10 2.08 18.48
C GLU A 63 3.61 1.73 18.44
N SER A 64 3.99 0.54 18.89
CA SER A 64 5.38 0.07 18.88
C SER A 64 5.82 -0.49 17.53
N ARG A 65 7.13 -0.48 17.28
CA ARG A 65 7.75 -1.11 16.09
C ARG A 65 7.41 -2.60 15.97
N GLU A 66 7.28 -3.29 17.09
CA GLU A 66 6.94 -4.72 17.12
C GLU A 66 5.50 -4.97 16.67
N LEU A 67 4.56 -4.15 17.14
CA LEU A 67 3.16 -4.21 16.71
C LEU A 67 3.04 -3.90 15.22
N LEU A 68 3.78 -2.91 14.72
CA LEU A 68 3.83 -2.60 13.29
C LEU A 68 4.34 -3.80 12.48
N ALA A 69 5.41 -4.45 12.94
CA ALA A 69 5.94 -5.64 12.28
C ALA A 69 4.91 -6.78 12.24
N LEU A 70 4.12 -6.96 13.30
CA LEU A 70 3.02 -7.95 13.33
C LEU A 70 1.93 -7.60 12.31
N CYS A 71 1.54 -6.33 12.22
CA CYS A 71 0.59 -5.84 11.20
C CYS A 71 1.10 -6.13 9.77
N LEU A 72 2.36 -5.79 9.49
CA LEU A 72 2.97 -6.00 8.17
C LEU A 72 3.09 -7.49 7.80
N LYS A 73 3.40 -8.36 8.77
CA LYS A 73 3.45 -9.82 8.55
C LYS A 73 2.13 -10.39 8.05
N LYS A 74 1.00 -9.86 8.50
CA LYS A 74 -0.34 -10.31 8.07
C LYS A 74 -0.63 -9.98 6.60
N ILE A 75 0.00 -8.95 6.06
CA ILE A 75 -0.15 -8.50 4.66
C ILE A 75 1.11 -8.76 3.83
N LYS A 76 1.99 -9.67 4.27
CA LYS A 76 3.27 -9.95 3.62
C LYS A 76 3.12 -10.38 2.16
N ALA A 77 2.18 -11.29 1.87
CA ALA A 77 1.99 -11.83 0.53
C ALA A 77 1.65 -10.75 -0.53
N PRO A 78 0.66 -9.87 -0.32
CA PRO A 78 0.41 -8.78 -1.26
C PRO A 78 1.53 -7.72 -1.25
N LEU A 79 2.17 -7.46 -0.11
CA LEU A 79 3.30 -6.53 -0.04
C LEU A 79 4.52 -7.01 -0.83
N ASN A 80 4.75 -8.31 -1.02
CA ASN A 80 5.88 -8.80 -1.83
C ASN A 80 5.81 -8.39 -3.30
N LYS A 81 4.64 -7.96 -3.80
CA LYS A 81 4.45 -7.51 -5.18
C LYS A 81 4.78 -6.03 -5.39
N VAL A 82 5.07 -5.30 -4.31
CA VAL A 82 5.35 -3.87 -4.30
C VAL A 82 6.55 -3.60 -3.40
N ARG A 83 7.24 -2.49 -3.62
CA ARG A 83 8.30 -2.05 -2.72
C ARG A 83 7.68 -1.23 -1.59
N LEU A 84 7.77 -1.72 -0.35
CA LEU A 84 7.42 -0.93 0.83
C LEU A 84 8.52 0.13 1.07
N VAL A 85 8.13 1.40 1.11
CA VAL A 85 9.03 2.54 1.33
C VAL A 85 9.01 2.96 2.80
N ASP A 86 7.80 3.11 3.34
CA ASP A 86 7.59 3.58 4.70
C ASP A 86 6.32 2.95 5.29
N ALA A 87 6.30 2.81 6.61
CA ALA A 87 5.15 2.32 7.37
C ALA A 87 5.14 2.97 8.75
N GLY A 88 3.97 3.47 9.18
CA GLY A 88 3.82 4.09 10.48
C GLY A 88 2.39 4.06 10.99
N PHE A 89 2.22 4.20 12.30
CA PHE A 89 0.90 4.36 12.89
C PHE A 89 0.35 5.75 12.62
N VAL A 90 -0.96 5.81 12.41
CA VAL A 90 -1.71 7.06 12.40
C VAL A 90 -2.49 7.08 13.71
N TRP A 91 -2.34 8.16 14.46
CA TRP A 91 -3.03 8.33 15.73
C TRP A 91 -4.53 8.08 15.57
N THR A 92 -5.08 7.34 16.52
CA THR A 92 -6.49 7.02 16.62
C THR A 92 -6.97 7.28 18.05
N GLU A 93 -8.25 7.62 18.18
CA GLU A 93 -8.91 7.78 19.48
C GLU A 93 -8.59 6.60 20.42
N PRO A 94 -8.21 6.83 21.70
CA PRO A 94 -7.77 5.80 22.64
C PRO A 94 -8.76 4.64 22.88
N HIS A 95 -10.05 4.89 22.65
CA HIS A 95 -11.12 3.91 22.86
C HIS A 95 -11.43 3.09 21.60
N SER A 96 -10.88 3.49 20.46
CA SER A 96 -11.09 2.77 19.22
C SER A 96 -10.27 1.48 19.25
N LYS A 97 -10.94 0.32 19.18
CA LYS A 97 -10.28 -0.99 18.99
C LYS A 97 -9.74 -1.14 17.56
N ARG A 98 -9.27 -0.05 16.95
CA ARG A 98 -8.87 0.06 15.55
C ARG A 98 -7.48 0.68 15.48
N LEU A 99 -6.53 -0.07 14.96
CA LEU A 99 -5.20 0.44 14.62
C LEU A 99 -5.24 0.97 13.19
N LYS A 100 -4.88 2.23 12.99
CA LYS A 100 -4.68 2.79 11.64
C LYS A 100 -3.18 2.81 11.34
N VAL A 101 -2.81 2.25 10.20
CA VAL A 101 -1.42 2.23 9.71
C VAL A 101 -1.39 2.90 8.35
N LYS A 102 -0.48 3.86 8.18
CA LYS A 102 -0.15 4.45 6.89
C LYS A 102 0.98 3.65 6.26
N LEU A 103 0.80 3.24 5.01
CA LEU A 103 1.81 2.55 4.22
C LEU A 103 2.15 3.40 3.00
N THR A 104 3.43 3.57 2.72
CA THR A 104 3.92 4.16 1.48
C THR A 104 4.60 3.06 0.66
N ILE A 105 4.09 2.85 -0.55
CA ILE A 105 4.56 1.80 -1.45
C ILE A 105 5.00 2.40 -2.79
N GLN A 106 5.87 1.69 -3.48
CA GLN A 106 6.33 1.97 -4.83
C GLN A 106 6.14 0.73 -5.70
N LYS A 107 5.73 0.94 -6.95
CA LYS A 107 5.58 -0.12 -7.94
C LYS A 107 5.92 0.47 -9.30
N GLU A 108 6.68 -0.27 -10.10
CA GLU A 108 6.92 0.09 -11.49
C GLU A 108 5.68 -0.22 -12.34
N VAL A 109 5.37 0.67 -13.27
CA VAL A 109 4.22 0.56 -14.15
C VAL A 109 4.72 0.46 -15.58
N SER A 110 4.56 -0.73 -16.16
CA SER A 110 4.96 -1.01 -17.54
C SER A 110 3.86 -0.58 -18.51
N CYS A 111 4.24 0.06 -19.62
CA CYS A 111 3.29 0.55 -20.61
C CYS A 111 2.56 -0.56 -21.39
N THR A 112 3.02 -1.81 -21.30
CA THR A 112 2.38 -2.98 -21.92
C THR A 112 1.00 -3.32 -21.36
N GLN A 113 0.60 -2.78 -20.21
CA GLN A 113 -0.76 -2.92 -19.68
C GLN A 113 -1.80 -2.05 -20.42
N PHE A 114 -1.37 -1.12 -21.27
CA PHE A 114 -2.28 -0.24 -22.01
C PHE A 114 -2.66 -0.77 -23.41
N SER A 115 -2.09 -1.91 -23.85
CA SER A 115 -2.22 -2.41 -25.23
C SER A 115 -3.34 -3.44 -25.46
N GLN A 116 -4.18 -3.77 -24.46
CA GLN A 116 -5.20 -4.83 -24.58
C GLN A 116 -6.65 -4.35 -24.66
N HIS A 117 -6.87 -3.04 -24.83
CA HIS A 117 -8.20 -2.50 -25.13
C HIS A 117 -8.11 -1.65 -26.41
N GLY A 118 -7.96 -2.34 -27.53
CA GLY A 118 -8.16 -1.84 -28.88
C GLY A 118 -9.08 -2.80 -29.61
#